data_AF-A0A442UVZ5-F1
#
_entry.id   AF-A0A442UVZ5-F1
#
_cell.length_a   1.000
_cell.length_b   1.000
_cell.length_c   1.000
_cell.angle_alpha   90.00
_cell.angle_beta   90.00
_cell.angle_gamma   90.00
#
_symmetry.space_group_name_H-M   'P 1'
#
loop_
_entity.id
_entity.type
_entity.pdbx_description
1 polymer ?
#
loop_
_entity_poly.entity_id
_entity_poly.type
_entity_poly.pdbx_seq_one_letter_code
_entity_poly.pdbx_strand_id
1 'polypeptide(L)'
;MRNVYQGLAKDARRNAGRAIALDPNDPEAHIAMAWALTISGEPAEALNFVATAMRLNPTYPSHYVLARGLALFAMGDLKQAAEVFGDGVRRNPDATALFLPLSSVLAQLGRREEARQMLLKFRPGADQKGLENLPDTYIFSFQWDYEHAGVRERLYDGLRIAALPLAITVTSLETELETGNPFSQQYAAERLGWFGPAAAQAVPALVEALKVEYLRRDAIEALGKIGPPARAAIPALVALQNEALIGIHAKDALSKIRGN
;
A
#
# COMPACT_ATOMS: atom_id res chain seq x y z
N MET A 1 14.70 9.54 14.21
CA MET A 1 14.32 9.01 12.89
C MET A 1 13.34 9.92 12.13
N ARG A 2 12.30 10.51 12.78
CA ARG A 2 11.34 11.45 12.15
C ARG A 2 11.99 12.60 11.34
N ASN A 3 13.11 13.16 11.82
CA ASN A 3 13.83 14.27 11.16
C ASN A 3 14.67 13.86 9.95
N VAL A 4 15.09 12.59 9.86
CA VAL A 4 15.97 12.13 8.76
C VAL A 4 15.16 11.97 7.48
N TYR A 5 13.98 11.34 7.57
CA TYR A 5 13.13 11.09 6.40
C TYR A 5 12.52 12.38 5.84
N GLN A 6 11.99 13.25 6.71
CA GLN A 6 11.53 14.59 6.28
C GLN A 6 12.65 15.44 5.67
N GLY A 7 13.91 15.23 6.07
CA GLY A 7 15.07 15.87 5.45
C GLY A 7 15.28 15.38 4.02
N LEU A 8 15.19 14.06 3.80
CA LEU A 8 15.45 13.43 2.51
C LEU A 8 14.46 13.85 1.42
N ALA A 9 13.16 13.89 1.70
CA ALA A 9 12.17 14.29 0.70
C ALA A 9 12.26 15.79 0.36
N LYS A 10 12.48 16.65 1.36
CA LYS A 10 12.72 18.09 1.16
C LYS A 10 14.01 18.36 0.39
N ASP A 11 15.08 17.62 0.69
CA ASP A 11 16.34 17.69 -0.03
C ASP A 11 16.19 17.20 -1.48
N ALA A 12 15.46 16.09 -1.70
CA ALA A 12 15.17 15.59 -3.03
C ALA A 12 14.40 16.62 -3.87
N ARG A 13 13.34 17.23 -3.32
CA ARG A 13 12.57 18.29 -4.02
C ARG A 13 13.44 19.49 -4.36
N ARG A 14 14.26 19.96 -3.41
CA ARG A 14 15.17 21.09 -3.64
C ARG A 14 16.20 20.78 -4.72
N ASN A 15 16.82 19.60 -4.67
CA ASN A 15 17.84 19.21 -5.63
C ASN A 15 17.25 19.01 -7.03
N ALA A 16 16.08 18.38 -7.14
CA ALA A 16 15.36 18.27 -8.41
C ALA A 16 14.99 19.65 -8.97
N GLY A 17 14.53 20.58 -8.14
CA GLY A 17 14.24 21.96 -8.56
C GLY A 17 15.47 22.70 -9.08
N ARG A 18 16.64 22.48 -8.46
CA ARG A 18 17.91 23.02 -8.96
C ARG A 18 18.32 22.40 -10.30
N ALA A 19 18.15 21.09 -10.45
CA ALA A 19 18.44 20.41 -11.71
C ALA A 19 17.58 20.95 -12.86
N ILE A 20 16.28 21.13 -12.63
CA ILE A 20 15.35 21.74 -13.61
C ILE A 20 15.72 23.20 -13.91
N ALA A 21 16.18 23.97 -12.92
CA ALA A 21 16.62 25.35 -13.15
C ALA A 21 17.91 25.43 -13.99
N LEU A 22 18.77 24.41 -13.91
CA LEU A 22 20.00 24.32 -14.71
C LEU A 22 19.72 23.83 -16.12
N ASP A 23 18.87 22.82 -16.28
CA ASP A 23 18.41 22.32 -17.57
C ASP A 23 16.91 21.99 -17.52
N PRO A 24 16.04 22.91 -18.01
CA PRO A 24 14.61 22.69 -18.04
C PRO A 24 14.15 21.55 -18.96
N ASN A 25 15.02 21.09 -19.87
CA ASN A 25 14.72 20.04 -20.85
C ASN A 25 15.30 18.67 -20.45
N ASP A 26 15.95 18.55 -19.28
CA ASP A 26 16.41 17.26 -18.75
C ASP A 26 15.22 16.45 -18.22
N PRO A 27 14.79 15.36 -18.91
CA PRO A 27 13.66 14.57 -18.46
C PRO A 27 13.91 13.84 -17.13
N GLU A 28 15.17 13.53 -16.78
CA GLU A 28 15.49 12.88 -15.50
C GLU A 28 15.30 13.84 -14.32
N ALA A 29 15.61 15.12 -14.49
CA ALA A 29 15.34 16.14 -13.47
C ALA A 29 13.84 16.25 -13.15
N HIS A 30 12.99 16.16 -14.18
CA HIS A 30 11.53 16.11 -14.00
C HIS A 30 11.09 14.82 -13.29
N ILE A 31 11.68 13.66 -13.60
CA ILE A 31 11.38 12.41 -12.89
C ILE A 31 11.81 12.46 -11.43
N ALA A 32 12.99 13.03 -11.13
CA ALA A 32 13.44 13.24 -9.76
C ALA A 32 12.46 14.13 -8.97
N MET A 33 11.91 15.17 -9.60
CA MET A 33 10.87 16.01 -8.99
C MET A 33 9.58 15.21 -8.74
N ALA A 34 9.14 14.42 -9.72
CA ALA A 34 7.95 13.57 -9.57
C ALA A 34 8.09 12.58 -8.39
N TRP A 35 9.25 11.96 -8.24
CA TRP A 35 9.54 11.10 -7.10
C TRP A 35 9.47 11.85 -5.78
N ALA A 36 10.14 13.01 -5.69
CA ALA A 36 10.14 13.84 -4.49
C ALA A 36 8.73 14.26 -4.08
N LEU A 37 7.89 14.68 -5.05
CA LEU A 37 6.50 15.04 -4.81
C LEU A 37 5.66 13.84 -4.36
N THR A 38 5.84 12.68 -4.99
CA THR A 38 5.11 11.45 -4.63
C THR A 38 5.40 11.01 -3.20
N ILE A 39 6.66 11.03 -2.76
CA ILE A 39 7.05 10.61 -1.40
C ILE A 39 6.70 11.66 -0.34
N SER A 40 6.56 12.93 -0.74
CA SER A 40 6.18 14.06 0.14
C SER A 40 4.67 14.25 0.28
N GLY A 41 3.84 13.44 -0.40
CA GLY A 41 2.38 13.54 -0.31
C GLY A 41 1.71 14.44 -1.34
N GLU A 42 2.43 14.85 -2.39
CA GLU A 42 1.92 15.67 -3.50
C GLU A 42 1.85 14.87 -4.84
N PRO A 43 1.28 13.64 -4.87
CA PRO A 43 1.34 12.78 -6.05
C PRO A 43 0.56 13.31 -7.26
N ALA A 44 -0.44 14.18 -7.07
CA ALA A 44 -1.16 14.80 -8.17
C ALA A 44 -0.26 15.75 -8.98
N GLU A 45 0.57 16.55 -8.28
CA GLU A 45 1.54 17.43 -8.93
C GLU A 45 2.66 16.61 -9.60
N ALA A 46 3.07 15.50 -8.97
CA ALA A 46 4.07 14.59 -9.54
C ALA A 46 3.74 14.14 -10.97
N LEU A 47 2.46 13.89 -11.27
CA LEU A 47 2.02 13.46 -12.60
C LEU A 47 2.29 14.50 -13.70
N ASN A 48 2.29 15.80 -13.38
CA ASN A 48 2.62 16.85 -14.34
C ASN A 48 4.11 16.80 -14.74
N PHE A 49 4.98 16.54 -13.76
CA PHE A 49 6.41 16.37 -14.00
C PHE A 49 6.70 15.08 -14.77
N VAL A 50 6.03 13.97 -14.44
CA VAL A 50 6.11 12.73 -15.23
C VAL A 50 5.67 12.97 -16.69
N ALA A 51 4.56 13.65 -16.91
CA ALA A 51 4.06 13.95 -18.25
C ALA A 51 5.06 14.82 -19.03
N THR A 52 5.70 15.78 -18.37
CA THR A 52 6.75 16.61 -18.95
C THR A 52 7.97 15.77 -19.35
N ALA A 53 8.45 14.89 -18.46
CA ALA A 53 9.56 13.98 -18.74
C ALA A 53 9.27 13.06 -19.93
N MET A 54 8.08 12.45 -19.99
CA MET A 54 7.66 11.58 -21.10
C MET A 54 7.50 12.34 -22.42
N ARG A 55 7.16 13.63 -22.39
CA ARG A 55 7.12 14.48 -23.59
C ARG A 55 8.53 14.81 -24.10
N LEU A 56 9.46 15.06 -23.18
CA LEU A 56 10.87 15.34 -23.49
C LEU A 56 11.61 14.08 -23.98
N ASN A 57 11.22 12.89 -23.50
CA ASN A 57 11.74 11.61 -23.95
C ASN A 57 10.58 10.66 -24.36
N PRO A 58 10.14 10.66 -25.64
CA PRO A 58 9.04 9.81 -26.10
C PRO A 58 9.32 8.30 -26.05
N THR A 59 10.60 7.90 -26.02
CA THR A 59 11.06 6.50 -25.89
C THR A 59 11.39 6.13 -24.44
N TYR A 60 10.73 6.78 -23.48
CA TYR A 60 11.10 6.76 -22.08
C TYR A 60 11.33 5.35 -21.48
N PRO A 61 12.26 5.25 -20.53
CA PRO A 61 12.55 4.02 -19.80
C PRO A 61 11.45 3.64 -18.79
N SER A 62 11.45 2.38 -18.37
CA SER A 62 10.44 1.81 -17.46
C SER A 62 10.34 2.51 -16.10
N HIS A 63 11.39 3.21 -15.62
CA HIS A 63 11.30 3.93 -14.35
C HIS A 63 10.38 5.17 -14.42
N TYR A 64 10.07 5.68 -15.61
CA TYR A 64 9.08 6.75 -15.78
C TYR A 64 7.67 6.17 -15.57
N VAL A 65 7.44 4.95 -16.04
CA VAL A 65 6.22 4.19 -15.78
C VAL A 65 6.10 3.87 -14.28
N LEU A 66 7.21 3.50 -13.64
CA LEU A 66 7.24 3.28 -12.19
C LEU A 66 6.81 4.53 -11.41
N ALA A 67 7.40 5.69 -11.74
CA ALA A 67 7.06 6.97 -11.12
C ALA A 67 5.57 7.32 -11.33
N ARG A 68 5.06 7.17 -12.57
CA ARG A 68 3.65 7.42 -12.89
C ARG A 68 2.71 6.52 -12.09
N GLY A 69 2.98 5.22 -12.10
CA GLY A 69 2.12 4.22 -11.46
C GLY A 69 2.09 4.37 -9.94
N LEU A 70 3.22 4.72 -9.32
CA LEU A 70 3.28 4.95 -7.87
C LEU A 70 2.61 6.26 -7.45
N ALA A 71 2.66 7.31 -8.28
CA ALA A 71 1.89 8.53 -8.05
C ALA A 71 0.38 8.24 -8.10
N LEU A 72 -0.10 7.50 -9.10
CA LEU A 72 -1.50 7.05 -9.19
C LEU A 72 -1.91 6.20 -7.99
N PHE A 73 -1.05 5.26 -7.59
CA PHE A 73 -1.26 4.43 -6.40
C PHE A 73 -1.36 5.26 -5.10
N ALA A 74 -0.48 6.24 -4.94
CA ALA A 74 -0.48 7.14 -3.78
C ALA A 74 -1.78 7.96 -3.72
N MET A 75 -2.35 8.35 -4.85
CA MET A 75 -3.69 8.97 -4.94
C MET A 75 -4.86 8.01 -4.68
N GLY A 76 -4.60 6.70 -4.61
CA GLY A 76 -5.64 5.68 -4.47
C GLY A 76 -6.32 5.30 -5.78
N ASP A 77 -5.86 5.81 -6.92
CA ASP A 77 -6.36 5.42 -8.23
C ASP A 77 -5.74 4.09 -8.68
N LEU A 78 -6.19 3.01 -8.04
CA LEU A 78 -5.70 1.66 -8.28
C LEU A 78 -5.97 1.20 -9.72
N LYS A 79 -7.07 1.65 -10.34
CA LYS A 79 -7.44 1.24 -11.70
C LYS A 79 -6.44 1.80 -12.71
N GLN A 80 -6.19 3.11 -12.69
CA GLN A 80 -5.21 3.71 -13.60
C GLN A 80 -3.78 3.24 -13.27
N ALA A 81 -3.45 3.02 -12.00
CA ALA A 81 -2.15 2.45 -11.63
C ALA A 81 -1.94 1.07 -12.25
N ALA A 82 -2.95 0.18 -12.21
CA ALA A 82 -2.88 -1.15 -12.80
C ALA A 82 -2.71 -1.10 -14.33
N GLU A 83 -3.42 -0.21 -15.00
CA GLU A 83 -3.27 0.02 -16.45
C GLU A 83 -1.85 0.49 -16.79
N VAL A 84 -1.35 1.53 -16.12
CA VAL A 84 -0.01 2.09 -16.36
C VAL A 84 1.08 1.04 -16.15
N PHE A 85 1.04 0.31 -15.04
CA PHE A 85 2.01 -0.76 -14.78
C PHE A 85 1.87 -1.91 -15.76
N GLY A 86 0.65 -2.36 -16.05
CA GLY A 86 0.39 -3.45 -16.99
C GLY A 86 0.88 -3.12 -18.40
N ASP A 87 0.66 -1.89 -18.87
CA ASP A 87 1.16 -1.40 -20.15
C ASP A 87 2.68 -1.28 -20.17
N GLY A 88 3.29 -0.88 -19.05
CA GLY A 88 4.73 -0.93 -18.85
C GLY A 88 5.31 -2.32 -19.03
N VAL A 89 4.75 -3.31 -18.34
CA VAL A 89 5.19 -4.72 -18.42
C VAL A 89 4.95 -5.31 -19.82
N ARG A 90 3.87 -4.94 -20.52
CA ARG A 90 3.65 -5.39 -21.90
C ARG A 90 4.67 -4.82 -22.88
N ARG A 91 5.07 -3.55 -22.71
CA ARG A 91 6.08 -2.91 -23.55
C ARG A 91 7.49 -3.40 -23.27
N ASN A 92 7.81 -3.62 -22.00
CA ASN A 92 9.10 -4.16 -21.56
C ASN A 92 8.88 -5.28 -20.53
N PRO A 93 8.82 -6.54 -20.99
CA PRO A 93 8.65 -7.70 -20.12
C PRO A 93 9.78 -7.90 -19.11
N ASP A 94 10.96 -7.30 -19.32
CA ASP A 94 12.12 -7.42 -18.44
C ASP A 94 12.17 -6.32 -17.36
N ALA A 95 11.16 -5.44 -17.32
CA ALA A 95 11.05 -4.37 -16.34
C ALA A 95 10.62 -4.89 -14.94
N THR A 96 11.50 -5.66 -14.30
CA THR A 96 11.25 -6.34 -13.01
C THR A 96 10.81 -5.41 -11.89
N ALA A 97 11.26 -4.15 -11.90
CA ALA A 97 10.85 -3.11 -10.94
C ALA A 97 9.34 -2.82 -10.95
N LEU A 98 8.61 -3.16 -12.02
CA LEU A 98 7.17 -2.97 -12.13
C LEU A 98 6.36 -4.12 -11.54
N PHE A 99 6.96 -5.31 -11.34
CA PHE A 99 6.20 -6.51 -10.99
C PHE A 99 5.60 -6.45 -9.58
N LEU A 100 6.35 -5.96 -8.60
CA LEU A 100 5.88 -5.86 -7.22
C LEU A 100 4.83 -4.76 -7.03
N PRO A 101 5.01 -3.53 -7.56
CA PRO A 101 3.92 -2.55 -7.54
C PRO A 101 2.68 -3.06 -8.27
N LEU A 102 2.83 -3.67 -9.45
CA LEU A 102 1.69 -4.22 -10.19
C LEU A 102 0.97 -5.33 -9.43
N SER A 103 1.70 -6.28 -8.82
CA SER A 103 1.07 -7.35 -8.03
C SER A 103 0.28 -6.78 -6.85
N SER A 104 0.84 -5.79 -6.15
CA SER A 104 0.16 -5.12 -5.04
C SER A 104 -1.13 -4.44 -5.48
N VAL A 105 -1.09 -3.69 -6.60
CA VAL A 105 -2.28 -3.00 -7.12
C VAL A 105 -3.34 -3.99 -7.61
N LEU A 106 -2.93 -5.03 -8.35
CA LEU A 106 -3.84 -6.07 -8.83
C LEU A 106 -4.55 -6.78 -7.67
N ALA A 107 -3.82 -7.09 -6.59
CA ALA A 107 -4.37 -7.74 -5.42
C ALA A 107 -5.41 -6.87 -4.71
N GLN A 108 -5.13 -5.56 -4.56
CA GLN A 108 -6.09 -4.60 -3.99
C GLN A 108 -7.33 -4.38 -4.87
N LEU A 109 -7.22 -4.62 -6.18
CA LEU A 109 -8.36 -4.65 -7.11
C LEU A 109 -9.11 -5.99 -7.11
N GLY A 110 -8.73 -6.95 -6.28
CA GLY A 110 -9.32 -8.29 -6.24
C GLY A 110 -8.85 -9.24 -7.35
N ARG A 111 -7.93 -8.82 -8.21
CA ARG A 111 -7.36 -9.61 -9.33
C ARG A 111 -6.20 -10.47 -8.83
N ARG A 112 -6.48 -11.35 -7.86
CA ARG A 112 -5.45 -12.05 -7.07
C ARG A 112 -4.65 -13.07 -7.86
N GLU A 113 -5.28 -13.76 -8.81
CA GLU A 113 -4.59 -14.69 -9.71
C GLU A 113 -3.52 -13.95 -10.52
N GLU A 114 -3.88 -12.82 -11.12
CA GLU A 114 -2.94 -12.00 -11.90
C GLU A 114 -1.85 -11.39 -11.02
N ALA A 115 -2.20 -10.94 -9.81
CA ALA A 115 -1.24 -10.46 -8.83
C ALA A 115 -0.19 -11.51 -8.48
N ARG A 116 -0.64 -12.74 -8.22
CA ARG A 116 0.24 -13.88 -7.91
C ARG A 116 1.12 -14.25 -9.10
N GLN A 117 0.62 -14.18 -10.33
CA GLN A 117 1.45 -14.39 -11.53
C GLN A 117 2.59 -13.37 -11.61
N MET A 118 2.35 -12.11 -11.24
CA MET A 118 3.42 -11.09 -11.23
C MET A 118 4.46 -11.38 -10.14
N LEU A 119 4.07 -11.89 -8.98
CA LEU A 119 5.03 -12.34 -7.96
C LEU A 119 5.89 -13.51 -8.46
N LEU A 120 5.28 -14.47 -9.18
CA LEU A 120 6.01 -15.60 -9.75
C LEU A 120 6.94 -15.19 -10.89
N LYS A 121 6.61 -14.13 -11.65
CA LYS A 121 7.55 -13.52 -12.60
C LYS A 121 8.72 -12.84 -11.90
N PHE A 122 8.47 -12.17 -10.77
CA PHE A 122 9.51 -11.54 -9.96
C PHE A 122 10.43 -12.57 -9.29
N ARG A 123 9.86 -13.68 -8.82
CA ARG A 123 10.60 -14.76 -8.15
C ARG A 123 10.20 -16.11 -8.75
N PRO A 124 10.75 -16.48 -9.92
CA PRO A 124 10.45 -17.75 -10.56
C PRO A 124 10.78 -18.94 -9.64
N GLY A 125 9.87 -19.92 -9.58
CA GLY A 125 10.04 -21.13 -8.77
C GLY A 125 9.80 -20.97 -7.27
N ALA A 126 9.35 -19.80 -6.80
CA ALA A 126 8.97 -19.62 -5.40
C ALA A 126 7.79 -20.53 -5.01
N ASP A 127 7.94 -21.25 -3.89
CA ASP A 127 6.84 -21.96 -3.25
C ASP A 127 5.96 -20.99 -2.44
N GLN A 128 4.89 -21.51 -1.84
CA GLN A 128 3.94 -20.69 -1.08
C GLN A 128 4.61 -19.91 0.06
N LYS A 129 5.52 -20.55 0.80
CA LYS A 129 6.27 -19.91 1.89
C LYS A 129 7.21 -18.83 1.37
N GLY A 130 7.88 -19.08 0.24
CA GLY A 130 8.76 -18.10 -0.41
C GLY A 130 8.02 -16.86 -0.90
N LEU A 131 6.76 -17.01 -1.33
CA LEU A 131 5.88 -15.89 -1.66
C LEU A 131 5.43 -15.14 -0.41
N GLU A 132 4.95 -15.82 0.63
CA GLU A 132 4.50 -15.18 1.88
C GLU A 132 5.61 -14.44 2.63
N ASN A 133 6.87 -14.90 2.51
CA ASN A 133 8.03 -14.20 3.09
C ASN A 133 8.51 -12.99 2.28
N LEU A 134 8.07 -12.84 1.02
CA LEU A 134 8.57 -11.80 0.13
C LEU A 134 8.26 -10.38 0.62
N PRO A 135 7.03 -10.04 1.06
CA PRO A 135 6.72 -8.68 1.55
C PRO A 135 7.58 -8.26 2.74
N ASP A 136 7.99 -9.20 3.59
CA ASP A 136 8.77 -8.88 4.80
C ASP A 136 10.28 -8.80 4.54
N THR A 137 10.75 -9.43 3.45
CA THR A 137 12.17 -9.45 3.08
C THR A 137 12.53 -8.41 2.02
N TYR A 138 11.56 -7.97 1.21
CA TYR A 138 11.80 -7.01 0.15
C TYR A 138 11.71 -5.58 0.67
N ILE A 139 12.78 -4.81 0.48
CA ILE A 139 12.84 -3.40 0.84
C ILE A 139 12.76 -2.58 -0.46
N PHE A 140 11.68 -1.82 -0.64
CA PHE A 140 11.60 -0.85 -1.72
C PHE A 140 12.72 0.19 -1.56
N SER A 141 13.41 0.52 -2.65
CA SER A 141 14.50 1.50 -2.66
C SER A 141 14.02 2.94 -2.40
N PHE A 142 12.72 3.20 -2.55
CA PHE A 142 12.07 4.46 -2.23
C PHE A 142 11.34 4.37 -0.88
N GLN A 143 11.36 5.46 -0.13
CA GLN A 143 10.69 5.56 1.16
C GLN A 143 9.85 6.83 1.18
N TRP A 144 8.56 6.68 1.50
CA TRP A 144 7.70 7.81 1.79
C TRP A 144 8.15 8.51 3.06
N ASP A 145 7.88 9.81 3.14
CA ASP A 145 8.00 10.54 4.37
C ASP A 145 7.19 9.88 5.48
N TYR A 146 7.64 10.06 6.73
CA TYR A 146 7.00 9.44 7.89
C TYR A 146 5.49 9.71 7.95
N GLU A 147 5.07 10.92 7.58
CA GLU A 147 3.65 11.34 7.57
C GLU A 147 2.84 10.64 6.46
N HIS A 148 3.51 10.10 5.44
CA HIS A 148 2.92 9.36 4.33
C HIS A 148 3.30 7.87 4.33
N ALA A 149 3.82 7.35 5.45
CA ALA A 149 4.23 5.96 5.59
C ALA A 149 3.08 4.97 5.36
N GLY A 150 1.82 5.40 5.51
CA GLY A 150 0.64 4.61 5.19
C GLY A 150 0.54 4.23 3.71
N VAL A 151 1.08 5.02 2.77
CA VAL A 151 1.14 4.63 1.34
C VAL A 151 2.06 3.43 1.16
N ARG A 152 3.23 3.45 1.81
CA ARG A 152 4.16 2.32 1.81
C ARG A 152 3.50 1.08 2.42
N GLU A 153 2.82 1.23 3.55
CA GLU A 153 2.11 0.12 4.20
C GLU A 153 1.05 -0.49 3.28
N ARG A 154 0.21 0.32 2.62
CA ARG A 154 -0.75 -0.18 1.62
C ARG A 154 -0.08 -0.93 0.48
N LEU A 155 1.11 -0.49 0.04
CA LEU A 155 1.85 -1.18 -1.00
C LEU A 155 2.28 -2.58 -0.53
N TYR A 156 2.77 -2.70 0.71
CA TYR A 156 3.11 -4.00 1.31
C TYR A 156 1.89 -4.87 1.58
N ASP A 157 0.78 -4.31 2.05
CA ASP A 157 -0.45 -5.07 2.29
C ASP A 157 -0.99 -5.69 1.00
N GLY A 158 -0.95 -4.96 -0.13
CA GLY A 158 -1.27 -5.55 -1.43
C GLY A 158 -0.32 -6.69 -1.83
N LEU A 159 0.98 -6.60 -1.51
CA LEU A 159 1.92 -7.71 -1.72
C LEU A 159 1.58 -8.92 -0.84
N ARG A 160 1.19 -8.69 0.41
CA ARG A 160 0.75 -9.75 1.32
C ARG A 160 -0.49 -10.45 0.76
N ILE A 161 -1.51 -9.70 0.31
CA ILE A 161 -2.71 -10.28 -0.34
C ILE A 161 -2.33 -11.09 -1.59
N ALA A 162 -1.41 -10.58 -2.42
CA ALA A 162 -0.95 -11.26 -3.63
C ALA A 162 -0.22 -12.58 -3.30
N ALA A 163 0.49 -12.63 -2.17
CA ALA A 163 1.24 -13.79 -1.72
C ALA A 163 0.38 -14.85 -1.03
N LEU A 164 -0.73 -14.45 -0.39
CA LEU A 164 -1.65 -15.36 0.28
C LEU A 164 -2.12 -16.50 -0.66
N PRO A 165 -2.39 -17.71 -0.12
CA PRO A 165 -3.06 -18.75 -0.90
C PRO A 165 -4.39 -18.23 -1.44
N LEU A 166 -4.75 -18.60 -2.68
CA LEU A 166 -5.97 -18.10 -3.34
C LEU A 166 -7.24 -18.52 -2.59
N ALA A 167 -7.20 -19.66 -1.88
CA ALA A 167 -8.30 -20.14 -1.03
C ALA A 167 -8.58 -19.23 0.20
N ILE A 168 -7.60 -18.43 0.62
CA ILE A 168 -7.78 -17.48 1.73
C ILE A 168 -8.51 -16.25 1.18
N THR A 169 -9.77 -16.08 1.57
CA THR A 169 -10.66 -14.99 1.16
C THR A 169 -11.13 -14.20 2.37
N VAL A 170 -11.74 -13.03 2.15
CA VAL A 170 -12.37 -12.27 3.25
C VAL A 170 -13.39 -13.14 3.99
N THR A 171 -14.24 -13.87 3.26
CA THR A 171 -15.24 -14.76 3.84
C THR A 171 -14.62 -15.91 4.65
N SER A 172 -13.56 -16.55 4.15
CA SER A 172 -12.92 -17.63 4.91
C SER A 172 -12.25 -17.12 6.19
N LEU A 173 -11.65 -15.92 6.13
CA LEU A 173 -11.04 -15.28 7.29
C LEU A 173 -12.09 -14.83 8.31
N GLU A 174 -13.25 -14.35 7.86
CA GLU A 174 -14.38 -14.03 8.73
C GLU A 174 -14.85 -15.26 9.51
N THR A 175 -15.02 -16.41 8.84
CA THR A 175 -15.36 -17.68 9.51
C THR A 175 -14.28 -18.12 10.50
N GLU A 176 -13.00 -17.95 10.14
CA GLU A 176 -11.88 -18.30 11.02
C GLU A 176 -11.78 -17.37 12.24
N LEU A 177 -12.12 -16.08 12.09
CA LEU A 177 -12.21 -15.12 13.18
C LEU A 177 -13.31 -15.49 14.19
N GLU A 178 -14.44 -16.01 13.72
CA GLU A 178 -15.58 -16.35 14.59
C GLU A 178 -15.41 -17.68 15.31
N THR A 179 -14.91 -18.71 14.62
CA THR A 179 -14.93 -20.10 15.11
C THR A 179 -13.56 -20.71 15.37
N GLY A 180 -12.49 -19.99 15.01
CA GLY A 180 -11.13 -20.47 15.13
C GLY A 180 -10.64 -20.60 16.57
N ASN A 181 -9.49 -21.26 16.73
CA ASN A 181 -8.72 -21.20 17.97
C ASN A 181 -8.03 -19.81 18.09
N PRO A 182 -7.51 -19.43 19.27
CA PRO A 182 -6.92 -18.10 19.47
C PRO A 182 -5.87 -17.69 18.44
N PHE A 183 -5.03 -18.62 18.00
CA PHE A 183 -4.00 -18.35 16.98
C PHE A 183 -4.62 -18.08 15.61
N SER A 184 -5.57 -18.93 15.19
CA SER A 184 -6.36 -18.76 13.97
C SER A 184 -7.14 -17.44 13.95
N GLN A 185 -7.72 -17.04 15.07
CA GLN A 185 -8.49 -15.80 15.16
C GLN A 185 -7.60 -14.55 15.05
N GLN A 186 -6.44 -14.54 15.70
CA GLN A 186 -5.46 -13.46 15.55
C GLN A 186 -4.99 -13.33 14.11
N TYR A 187 -4.62 -14.46 13.52
CA TYR A 187 -4.23 -14.56 12.12
C TYR A 187 -5.31 -14.06 11.16
N ALA A 188 -6.57 -14.40 11.42
CA ALA A 188 -7.71 -13.92 10.65
C ALA A 188 -7.89 -12.41 10.77
N ALA A 189 -7.86 -11.86 11.98
CA ALA A 189 -8.00 -10.43 12.23
C ALA A 189 -6.90 -9.63 11.51
N GLU A 190 -5.63 -10.03 11.64
CA GLU A 190 -4.51 -9.37 10.98
C GLU A 190 -4.70 -9.32 9.46
N ARG A 191 -5.04 -10.47 8.85
CA ARG A 191 -5.18 -10.61 7.41
C ARG A 191 -6.37 -9.85 6.84
N LEU A 192 -7.49 -9.81 7.57
CA LEU A 192 -8.63 -8.96 7.21
C LEU A 192 -8.20 -7.49 7.10
N GLY A 193 -7.28 -7.04 7.96
CA GLY A 193 -6.66 -5.72 7.85
C GLY A 193 -5.91 -5.49 6.54
N TRP A 194 -5.18 -6.50 6.02
CA TRP A 194 -4.45 -6.36 4.75
C TRP A 194 -5.39 -6.10 3.57
N PHE A 195 -6.58 -6.72 3.55
CA PHE A 195 -7.61 -6.48 2.52
C PHE A 195 -8.20 -5.06 2.56
N GLY A 196 -7.97 -4.30 3.64
CA GLY A 196 -8.38 -2.90 3.75
C GLY A 196 -9.87 -2.72 3.44
N PRO A 197 -10.27 -1.72 2.62
CA PRO A 197 -11.67 -1.47 2.29
C PRO A 197 -12.44 -2.68 1.72
N ALA A 198 -11.76 -3.64 1.08
CA ALA A 198 -12.40 -4.84 0.54
C ALA A 198 -12.89 -5.80 1.64
N ALA A 199 -12.39 -5.68 2.88
CA ALA A 199 -12.86 -6.44 4.04
C ALA A 199 -14.05 -5.79 4.77
N ALA A 200 -14.76 -4.84 4.16
CA ALA A 200 -15.89 -4.14 4.78
C ALA A 200 -16.98 -5.09 5.33
N GLN A 201 -17.20 -6.25 4.69
CA GLN A 201 -18.17 -7.23 5.18
C GLN A 201 -17.81 -7.80 6.56
N ALA A 202 -16.52 -7.88 6.91
CA ALA A 202 -16.04 -8.47 8.16
C ALA A 202 -16.06 -7.49 9.34
N VAL A 203 -16.50 -6.24 9.12
CA VAL A 203 -16.58 -5.21 10.17
C VAL A 203 -17.40 -5.67 11.39
N PRO A 204 -18.59 -6.30 11.25
CA PRO A 204 -19.34 -6.80 12.40
C PRO A 204 -18.56 -7.84 13.21
N ALA A 205 -17.92 -8.82 12.55
CA ALA A 205 -17.10 -9.84 13.22
C ALA A 205 -15.90 -9.21 13.94
N LEU A 206 -15.24 -8.22 13.34
CA LEU A 206 -14.14 -7.48 13.97
C LEU A 206 -14.61 -6.65 15.16
N VAL A 207 -15.83 -6.08 15.13
CA VAL A 207 -16.41 -5.38 16.29
C VAL A 207 -16.69 -6.35 17.44
N GLU A 208 -17.14 -7.57 17.17
CA GLU A 208 -17.27 -8.60 18.20
C GLU A 208 -15.90 -9.02 18.74
N ALA A 209 -14.88 -9.13 17.89
CA ALA A 209 -13.51 -9.43 18.29
C ALA A 209 -12.91 -8.39 19.25
N LEU A 210 -13.36 -7.12 19.24
CA LEU A 210 -12.96 -6.10 20.23
C LEU A 210 -13.34 -6.48 21.67
N LYS A 211 -14.33 -7.36 21.87
CA LYS A 211 -14.72 -7.83 23.20
C LYS A 211 -13.74 -8.87 23.75
N VAL A 212 -12.95 -9.50 22.88
CA VAL A 212 -11.98 -10.56 23.23
C VAL A 212 -10.60 -9.94 23.46
N GLU A 213 -10.10 -10.04 24.69
CA GLU A 213 -8.89 -9.31 25.13
C GLU A 213 -7.67 -9.52 24.23
N TYR A 214 -7.36 -10.77 23.86
CA TYR A 214 -6.20 -11.09 23.03
C TYR A 214 -6.38 -10.74 21.54
N LEU A 215 -7.60 -10.41 21.08
CA LEU A 215 -7.90 -9.98 19.70
C LEU A 215 -8.01 -8.46 19.55
N ARG A 216 -8.14 -7.71 20.67
CA ARG A 216 -8.43 -6.27 20.64
C ARG A 216 -7.50 -5.49 19.73
N ARG A 217 -6.19 -5.71 19.86
CA ARG A 217 -5.19 -4.96 19.09
C ARG A 217 -5.34 -5.23 17.60
N ASP A 218 -5.40 -6.50 17.20
CA ASP A 218 -5.48 -6.92 15.80
C ASP A 218 -6.80 -6.45 15.18
N ALA A 219 -7.91 -6.54 15.92
CA ALA A 219 -9.21 -6.04 15.49
C ALA A 219 -9.21 -4.51 15.32
N ILE A 220 -8.62 -3.75 16.25
CA ILE A 220 -8.49 -2.28 16.12
C ILE A 220 -7.68 -1.92 14.87
N GLU A 221 -6.53 -2.57 14.67
CA GLU A 221 -5.67 -2.31 13.52
C GLU A 221 -6.38 -2.64 12.21
N ALA A 222 -7.05 -3.80 12.14
CA ALA A 222 -7.82 -4.21 10.97
C ALA A 222 -8.94 -3.22 10.65
N LEU A 223 -9.73 -2.79 11.65
CA LEU A 223 -10.78 -1.77 11.47
C LEU A 223 -10.21 -0.44 10.97
N GLY A 224 -9.05 -0.03 11.49
CA GLY A 224 -8.32 1.16 11.02
C GLY A 224 -7.89 1.04 9.56
N LYS A 225 -7.38 -0.12 9.14
CA LYS A 225 -6.98 -0.40 7.75
C LYS A 225 -8.17 -0.50 6.80
N ILE A 226 -9.31 -1.03 7.27
CA ILE A 226 -10.57 -1.01 6.51
C ILE A 226 -10.98 0.45 6.22
N GLY A 227 -10.81 1.35 7.18
CA GLY A 227 -11.01 2.78 6.99
C GLY A 227 -12.50 3.17 6.92
N PRO A 228 -12.92 4.11 6.05
CA PRO A 228 -14.29 4.63 6.04
C PRO A 228 -15.44 3.59 5.99
N PRO A 229 -15.30 2.43 5.31
CA PRO A 229 -16.30 1.35 5.40
C PRO A 229 -16.52 0.81 6.83
N ALA A 230 -15.56 0.94 7.74
CA ALA A 230 -15.67 0.51 9.14
C ALA A 230 -16.35 1.54 10.06
N ARG A 231 -17.08 2.52 9.53
CA ARG A 231 -17.81 3.54 10.33
C ARG A 231 -18.71 2.96 11.42
N ALA A 232 -19.29 1.78 11.20
CA ALA A 232 -20.10 1.09 12.20
C ALA A 232 -19.33 0.74 13.48
N ALA A 233 -17.99 0.63 13.42
CA ALA A 233 -17.13 0.33 14.57
C ALA A 233 -16.79 1.56 15.43
N ILE A 234 -17.14 2.78 15.00
CA ILE A 234 -16.77 4.02 15.72
C ILE A 234 -17.20 3.99 17.20
N PRO A 235 -18.45 3.61 17.58
CA PRO A 235 -18.85 3.59 18.98
C PRO A 235 -17.97 2.66 19.83
N ALA A 236 -17.65 1.48 19.31
CA ALA A 236 -16.80 0.51 20.00
C ALA A 236 -15.37 1.04 20.18
N LEU A 237 -14.79 1.65 19.14
CA LEU A 237 -13.44 2.23 19.20
C LEU A 237 -13.36 3.45 20.12
N VAL A 238 -14.40 4.27 20.19
CA VAL A 238 -14.48 5.42 21.13
C VAL A 238 -14.45 4.93 22.58
N ALA A 239 -15.08 3.80 22.90
CA ALA A 239 -15.01 3.23 24.24
C ALA A 239 -13.59 2.82 24.64
N LEU A 240 -12.77 2.38 23.66
CA LEU A 240 -11.41 1.89 23.89
C LEU A 240 -10.34 3.00 23.84
N GLN A 241 -10.64 4.20 23.35
CA GLN A 241 -9.65 5.24 23.04
C GLN A 241 -8.84 5.76 24.24
N ASN A 242 -9.32 5.52 25.46
CA ASN A 242 -8.69 5.93 26.71
C ASN A 242 -8.12 4.74 27.51
N GLU A 243 -8.22 3.50 27.00
CA GLU A 243 -7.62 2.34 27.64
C GLU A 243 -6.10 2.39 27.55
N ALA A 244 -5.43 1.92 28.61
CA ALA A 244 -3.99 1.75 28.61
C ALA A 244 -3.58 0.76 27.51
N LEU A 245 -2.45 1.01 26.85
CA LEU A 245 -1.87 0.22 25.76
C LEU A 245 -2.63 0.28 24.42
N ILE A 246 -3.96 0.12 24.39
CA ILE A 246 -4.72 0.06 23.13
C ILE A 246 -5.34 1.39 22.70
N GLY A 247 -5.45 2.37 23.61
CA GLY A 247 -6.11 3.65 23.30
C GLY A 247 -5.45 4.46 22.18
N ILE A 248 -4.12 4.36 22.04
CA ILE A 248 -3.40 5.00 20.92
C ILE A 248 -3.77 4.38 19.57
N HIS A 249 -3.89 3.05 19.52
CA HIS A 249 -4.30 2.32 18.32
C HIS A 249 -5.76 2.63 17.97
N ALA A 250 -6.64 2.71 18.97
CA ALA A 250 -8.03 3.07 18.75
C ALA A 250 -8.18 4.51 18.21
N LYS A 251 -7.37 5.46 18.68
CA LYS A 251 -7.34 6.83 18.14
C LYS A 251 -6.86 6.89 16.70
N ASP A 252 -5.80 6.15 16.37
CA ASP A 252 -5.30 6.03 15.00
C ASP A 252 -6.35 5.41 14.06
N ALA A 253 -6.98 4.31 14.48
CA ALA A 253 -8.08 3.70 13.73
C ALA A 253 -9.26 4.67 13.54
N LEU A 254 -9.64 5.42 14.57
CA LEU A 254 -10.70 6.44 14.47
C LEU A 254 -10.36 7.55 13.48
N SER A 255 -9.12 8.03 13.43
CA SER A 255 -8.65 9.01 12.44
C SER A 255 -8.79 8.46 11.02
N LYS A 256 -8.29 7.24 10.77
CA LYS A 256 -8.40 6.55 9.47
C LYS A 256 -9.85 6.32 9.02
N ILE A 257 -10.75 5.93 9.94
CA ILE A 257 -12.16 5.67 9.64
C ILE A 257 -12.94 6.97 9.36
N ARG A 258 -12.60 8.06 10.07
CA ARG A 258 -13.24 9.37 9.87
C ARG A 258 -12.76 10.08 8.61
N GLY A 259 -11.53 9.83 8.20
CA GLY A 259 -10.86 10.51 7.10
C GLY A 259 -10.26 11.85 7.50
N ASN A 260 -9.82 11.97 8.76
CA ASN A 260 -9.32 13.20 9.39
C ASN A 260 -7.92 12.99 9.96
#